data_AF-A0A2I4F194-F1
#
_entry.id   AF-A0A2I4F194-F1
#
_cell.length_a   1.000
_cell.length_b   1.000
_cell.length_c   1.000
_cell.angle_alpha   90.00
_cell.angle_beta   90.00
_cell.angle_gamma   90.00
#
_symmetry.space_group_name_H-M   'P 1'
#
loop_
_entity.id
_entity.type
_entity.pdbx_description
1 polymer ?
#
loop_
_entity_poly.entity_id
_entity_poly.type
_entity_poly.pdbx_seq_one_letter_code
_entity_poly.pdbx_strand_id
1 'polypeptide(L)'
;MESCSSLRGFCVTAKPRLLKSVGVSFGTHSSWRRKRALFQVSAISFQKFIQFALNETKRRTHLVPSPLQVKFNTVNSMDGKTELQMLSFQASKIRLLRSLSIETEAMQVLDFAAFPEPEFDVPIFCANFFATTNTNIMVLDLNPLHDVISRADYKERYYKSLMPLGLKYSELLPWGGKLTGESLKFFSPIVIWTRFTPSQDKFEVLYSAFMDYYEAWLGLINRAVAETDASQIMCNREAQHRYLTWRAEKDPGHGVLKKFIGETMAKDVLRNFLFNGIDELGSRTFLDYFPEYRREDGTINEKRSVMGKSFENRPWDTKGNFIGDHS
;
A
#
# COMPACT_ATOMS: atom_id res chain seq x y z
N MET A 1 19.31 63.51 -14.63
CA MET A 1 18.48 62.94 -15.71
C MET A 1 17.54 61.93 -15.04
N GLU A 2 16.62 62.37 -14.18
CA GLU A 2 15.32 63.03 -14.47
C GLU A 2 14.45 62.19 -15.42
N SER A 3 13.16 61.93 -15.16
CA SER A 3 12.30 62.25 -14.03
C SER A 3 11.04 61.37 -14.15
N CYS A 4 10.42 61.06 -13.02
CA CYS A 4 9.12 60.45 -12.90
C CYS A 4 8.08 61.57 -12.74
N SER A 5 6.97 61.56 -13.48
CA SER A 5 5.72 62.21 -13.04
C SER A 5 4.52 61.85 -13.93
N SER A 6 3.41 61.63 -13.24
CA SER A 6 2.06 61.32 -13.68
C SER A 6 1.30 62.56 -14.16
N LEU A 7 0.14 62.37 -14.81
CA LEU A 7 -1.15 63.03 -14.51
C LEU A 7 -2.27 62.70 -15.53
N ARG A 8 -3.46 62.36 -14.98
CA ARG A 8 -4.87 62.57 -15.46
C ARG A 8 -5.31 61.87 -16.77
N GLY A 9 -6.51 61.31 -16.95
CA GLY A 9 -7.75 61.22 -16.15
C GLY A 9 -8.98 61.17 -17.10
N PHE A 10 -9.93 60.25 -16.84
CA PHE A 10 -11.39 60.22 -17.18
C PHE A 10 -11.86 60.43 -18.66
N CYS A 11 -12.99 59.93 -19.18
CA CYS A 11 -13.92 58.81 -18.94
C CYS A 11 -15.05 58.88 -20.03
N VAL A 12 -15.61 57.71 -20.42
CA VAL A 12 -16.96 57.42 -20.98
C VAL A 12 -17.47 58.07 -22.30
N THR A 13 -17.89 57.25 -23.28
CA THR A 13 -19.32 57.00 -23.71
C THR A 13 -19.43 56.29 -25.08
N ALA A 14 -20.62 55.74 -25.35
CA ALA A 14 -20.86 54.50 -26.09
C ALA A 14 -21.60 54.65 -27.45
N LYS A 15 -21.39 53.65 -28.35
CA LYS A 15 -22.27 52.99 -29.38
C LYS A 15 -23.19 53.84 -30.30
N PRO A 16 -23.39 53.43 -31.59
CA PRO A 16 -24.38 52.38 -31.95
C PRO A 16 -24.09 51.52 -33.22
N ARG A 17 -24.99 50.54 -33.46
CA ARG A 17 -25.02 49.46 -34.49
C ARG A 17 -25.69 49.86 -35.82
N LEU A 18 -25.37 49.16 -36.93
CA LEU A 18 -26.24 48.53 -37.97
C LEU A 18 -25.34 48.10 -39.17
N LEU A 19 -25.60 47.16 -40.09
CA LEU A 19 -26.24 45.83 -40.19
C LEU A 19 -25.97 45.34 -41.65
N LYS A 20 -25.69 44.04 -41.85
CA LYS A 20 -25.92 43.17 -43.05
C LYS A 20 -24.68 42.47 -43.64
N SER A 21 -24.69 41.14 -43.60
CA SER A 21 -24.92 40.29 -44.80
C SER A 21 -25.03 38.82 -44.38
N VAL A 22 -25.97 38.12 -45.02
CA VAL A 22 -26.23 36.69 -44.87
C VAL A 22 -25.33 35.95 -45.84
N GLY A 23 -24.52 35.02 -45.32
CA GLY A 23 -23.75 34.07 -46.11
C GLY A 23 -23.91 32.68 -45.48
N VAL A 24 -24.63 31.80 -46.18
CA VAL A 24 -24.77 30.39 -45.82
C VAL A 24 -23.50 29.67 -46.25
N SER A 25 -22.83 28.97 -45.32
CA SER A 25 -21.82 27.96 -45.65
C SER A 25 -22.12 26.66 -44.92
N PHE A 26 -22.09 25.59 -45.70
CA PHE A 26 -22.42 24.22 -45.33
C PHE A 26 -21.30 23.56 -44.49
N GLY A 27 -21.71 22.85 -43.44
CA GLY A 27 -21.18 21.54 -43.05
C GLY A 27 -19.71 21.42 -42.65
N THR A 28 -19.46 21.19 -41.36
CA THR A 28 -19.14 19.85 -40.81
C THR A 28 -18.76 19.98 -39.33
N HIS A 29 -19.76 19.85 -38.45
CA HIS A 29 -19.51 19.63 -37.02
C HIS A 29 -18.99 18.21 -36.81
N SER A 30 -17.67 18.01 -36.85
CA SER A 30 -17.07 16.84 -36.23
C SER A 30 -16.77 17.18 -34.76
N SER A 31 -17.82 17.17 -33.93
CA SER A 31 -17.62 17.11 -32.49
C SER A 31 -17.10 15.71 -32.14
N TRP A 32 -15.78 15.54 -32.18
CA TRP A 32 -15.10 14.43 -31.52
C TRP A 32 -15.26 14.60 -30.01
N ARG A 33 -16.46 14.33 -29.49
CA ARG A 33 -16.63 13.91 -28.10
C ARG A 33 -15.89 12.58 -28.00
N ARG A 34 -14.62 12.62 -27.56
CA ARG A 34 -13.97 11.45 -26.97
C ARG A 34 -14.91 10.97 -25.87
N LYS A 35 -15.71 9.94 -26.16
CA LYS A 35 -16.34 9.13 -25.13
C LYS A 35 -15.17 8.60 -24.32
N ARG A 36 -14.94 9.17 -23.14
CA ARG A 36 -14.06 8.57 -22.14
C ARG A 36 -14.65 7.20 -21.90
N ALA A 37 -13.99 6.14 -22.38
CA ALA A 37 -14.40 4.79 -22.07
C ALA A 37 -14.46 4.71 -20.54
N LEU A 38 -15.63 4.38 -19.98
CA LEU A 38 -15.72 4.15 -18.54
C LEU A 38 -14.83 2.96 -18.23
N PHE A 39 -13.83 3.20 -17.39
CA PHE A 39 -12.95 2.15 -16.92
C PHE A 39 -13.76 1.23 -16.01
N GLN A 40 -13.96 -0.01 -16.44
CA GLN A 40 -14.68 -1.01 -15.64
C GLN A 40 -13.69 -1.71 -14.70
N VAL A 41 -13.95 -1.68 -13.40
CA VAL A 41 -13.05 -2.28 -12.39
C VAL A 41 -12.84 -3.77 -12.64
N SER A 42 -13.86 -4.49 -13.10
CA SER A 42 -13.78 -5.91 -13.46
C SER A 42 -12.90 -6.23 -14.67
N ALA A 43 -12.40 -5.23 -15.41
CA ALA A 43 -11.44 -5.45 -16.50
C ALA A 43 -10.00 -5.70 -15.98
N ILE A 44 -9.76 -5.35 -14.72
CA ILE A 44 -8.54 -5.65 -13.97
C ILE A 44 -8.82 -6.88 -13.10
N SER A 45 -7.82 -7.73 -12.85
CA SER A 45 -7.92 -8.71 -11.77
C SER A 45 -6.59 -8.84 -11.05
N PHE A 46 -6.62 -8.73 -9.71
CA PHE A 46 -5.43 -8.95 -8.90
C PHE A 46 -5.02 -10.44 -8.81
N GLN A 47 -5.84 -11.36 -9.32
CA GLN A 47 -5.47 -12.78 -9.37
C GLN A 47 -4.17 -13.02 -10.15
N LYS A 48 -3.89 -12.25 -11.21
CA LYS A 48 -2.63 -12.36 -11.96
C LYS A 48 -1.38 -12.03 -11.12
N PHE A 49 -1.53 -11.20 -10.08
CA PHE A 49 -0.45 -10.83 -9.16
C PHE A 49 -0.15 -12.02 -8.23
N ILE A 50 -1.20 -12.60 -7.67
CA ILE A 50 -1.11 -13.79 -6.80
C ILE A 50 -0.49 -14.95 -7.58
N GLN A 51 -0.99 -15.24 -8.78
CA GLN A 51 -0.48 -16.34 -9.62
C GLN A 51 1.00 -16.15 -9.98
N PHE A 52 1.40 -14.94 -10.37
CA PHE A 52 2.81 -14.62 -10.61
C PHE A 52 3.66 -14.93 -9.37
N ALA A 53 3.28 -14.38 -8.21
CA ALA A 53 4.05 -14.54 -6.98
C ALA A 53 4.17 -16.01 -6.55
N LEU A 54 3.08 -16.78 -6.62
CA LEU A 54 3.10 -18.20 -6.29
C LEU A 54 3.97 -19.00 -7.26
N ASN A 55 3.89 -18.72 -8.57
CA ASN A 55 4.71 -19.40 -9.57
C ASN A 55 6.21 -19.10 -9.37
N GLU A 56 6.56 -17.83 -9.16
CA GLU A 56 7.95 -17.43 -8.93
C GLU A 56 8.51 -17.97 -7.61
N THR A 57 7.68 -18.08 -6.57
CA THR A 57 8.13 -18.69 -5.32
C THR A 57 8.36 -20.19 -5.47
N LYS A 58 7.45 -20.92 -6.14
CA LYS A 58 7.58 -22.36 -6.39
C LYS A 58 8.82 -22.72 -7.22
N ARG A 59 9.28 -21.80 -8.08
CA ARG A 59 10.53 -21.98 -8.84
C ARG A 59 11.78 -21.90 -7.98
N ARG A 60 11.72 -21.22 -6.83
CA ARG A 60 12.86 -20.93 -5.95
C ARG A 60 12.87 -21.76 -4.68
N THR A 61 11.71 -22.18 -4.19
CA THR A 61 11.57 -22.99 -2.97
C THR A 61 10.31 -23.84 -3.00
N HIS A 62 10.25 -24.86 -2.14
CA HIS A 62 9.09 -25.72 -1.99
C HIS A 62 8.02 -25.05 -1.12
N LEU A 63 6.95 -24.55 -1.75
CA LEU A 63 5.76 -24.07 -1.04
C LEU A 63 4.88 -25.24 -0.61
N VAL A 64 4.52 -25.28 0.67
CA VAL A 64 3.52 -26.19 1.24
C VAL A 64 2.30 -25.40 1.70
N PRO A 65 1.07 -25.92 1.58
CA PRO A 65 -0.11 -25.27 2.16
C PRO A 65 0.07 -25.06 3.67
N SER A 66 -0.27 -23.87 4.17
CA SER A 66 -0.29 -23.60 5.60
C SER A 66 -1.45 -24.34 6.27
N PRO A 67 -1.34 -24.75 7.54
CA PRO A 67 -2.49 -25.24 8.32
C PRO A 67 -3.68 -24.26 8.32
N LEU A 68 -3.41 -22.96 8.18
CA LEU A 68 -4.44 -21.92 8.05
C LEU A 68 -5.37 -22.16 6.86
N GLN A 69 -4.90 -22.78 5.79
CA GLN A 69 -5.69 -23.01 4.57
C GLN A 69 -6.93 -23.89 4.82
N VAL A 70 -6.90 -24.74 5.85
CA VAL A 70 -8.04 -25.59 6.25
C VAL A 70 -9.19 -24.75 6.78
N LYS A 71 -8.89 -23.72 7.57
CA LYS A 71 -9.88 -22.82 8.18
C LYS A 71 -10.21 -21.63 7.27
N PHE A 72 -9.20 -21.09 6.59
CA PHE A 72 -9.28 -19.88 5.79
C PHE A 72 -8.99 -20.20 4.32
N ASN A 73 -10.05 -20.51 3.57
CA ASN A 73 -10.00 -20.68 2.13
C ASN A 73 -10.88 -19.65 1.40
N THR A 74 -12.13 -19.56 1.81
CA THR A 74 -13.18 -18.80 1.16
C THR A 74 -14.17 -18.39 2.24
N VAL A 75 -14.59 -17.14 2.23
CA VAL A 75 -15.69 -16.65 3.07
C VAL A 75 -16.65 -15.87 2.20
N ASN A 76 -17.92 -16.25 2.22
CA ASN A 76 -18.97 -15.48 1.56
C ASN A 76 -19.30 -14.22 2.34
N SER A 77 -19.57 -13.14 1.63
CA SER A 77 -20.15 -11.94 2.22
C SER A 77 -21.50 -12.23 2.87
N MET A 78 -21.91 -11.39 3.82
CA MET A 78 -23.19 -11.54 4.54
C MET A 78 -24.40 -11.53 3.60
N ASP A 79 -24.31 -10.88 2.43
CA ASP A 79 -25.36 -10.88 1.40
C ASP A 79 -25.23 -12.02 0.38
N GLY A 80 -24.19 -12.86 0.49
CA GLY A 80 -23.91 -14.00 -0.38
C GLY A 80 -23.48 -13.64 -1.80
N LYS A 81 -23.21 -12.36 -2.11
CA LYS A 81 -22.92 -11.89 -3.48
C LYS A 81 -21.43 -11.80 -3.81
N THR A 82 -20.58 -11.79 -2.79
CA THR A 82 -19.14 -11.62 -2.94
C THR A 82 -18.41 -12.71 -2.20
N GLU A 83 -17.40 -13.27 -2.86
CA GLU A 83 -16.51 -14.26 -2.26
C GLU A 83 -15.19 -13.59 -1.87
N LEU A 84 -14.79 -13.74 -0.61
CA LEU A 84 -13.46 -13.39 -0.13
C LEU A 84 -12.58 -14.63 -0.24
N GLN A 85 -11.56 -14.58 -1.09
CA GLN A 85 -10.66 -15.70 -1.35
C GLN A 85 -9.36 -15.54 -0.59
N MET A 86 -8.93 -16.62 0.06
CA MET A 86 -7.79 -16.66 0.96
C MET A 86 -6.88 -17.84 0.61
N LEU A 87 -5.62 -17.53 0.37
CA LEU A 87 -4.57 -18.54 0.16
C LEU A 87 -3.47 -18.36 1.20
N SER A 88 -2.93 -19.45 1.71
CA SER A 88 -1.84 -19.46 2.69
C SER A 88 -0.90 -20.64 2.48
N PHE A 89 0.39 -20.33 2.47
CA PHE A 89 1.48 -21.26 2.27
C PHE A 89 2.63 -20.98 3.25
N GLN A 90 3.50 -21.96 3.40
CA GLN A 90 4.76 -21.86 4.14
C GLN A 90 5.89 -22.44 3.28
N ALA A 91 7.13 -22.09 3.61
CA ALA A 91 8.34 -22.69 3.06
C ALA A 91 9.48 -22.61 4.08
N SER A 92 10.62 -23.22 3.78
CA SER A 92 11.75 -23.34 4.72
C SER A 92 12.22 -22.03 5.36
N LYS A 93 12.07 -20.88 4.68
CA LYS A 93 12.44 -19.55 5.19
C LYS A 93 11.24 -18.61 5.37
N ILE A 94 10.04 -19.08 5.03
CA ILE A 94 8.82 -18.27 4.96
C ILE A 94 7.82 -18.86 5.93
N ARG A 95 7.65 -18.20 7.07
CA ARG A 95 6.68 -18.55 8.10
C ARG A 95 5.26 -18.56 7.58
N LEU A 96 4.91 -17.54 6.77
CA LEU A 96 3.60 -17.42 6.18
C LEU A 96 3.63 -16.52 4.92
N LEU A 97 3.29 -17.12 3.78
CA LEU A 97 2.93 -16.43 2.55
C LEU A 97 1.41 -16.47 2.42
N ARG A 98 0.75 -15.32 2.42
CA ARG A 98 -0.73 -15.29 2.37
C ARG A 98 -1.29 -14.21 1.48
N SER A 99 -2.42 -14.51 0.86
CA SER A 99 -3.21 -13.56 0.09
C SER A 99 -4.66 -13.56 0.54
N LEU A 100 -5.26 -12.38 0.65
CA LEU A 100 -6.70 -12.16 0.64
C LEU A 100 -7.05 -11.36 -0.63
N SER A 101 -8.01 -11.84 -1.40
CA SER A 101 -8.56 -11.14 -2.55
C SER A 101 -10.08 -11.02 -2.47
N ILE A 102 -10.58 -9.83 -2.83
CA ILE A 102 -12.01 -9.54 -2.88
C ILE A 102 -12.29 -8.94 -4.26
N GLU A 103 -13.24 -9.50 -4.99
CA GLU A 103 -13.60 -9.02 -6.31
C GLU A 103 -15.12 -8.79 -6.40
N THR A 104 -15.48 -7.57 -6.79
CA THR A 104 -16.87 -7.15 -7.03
C THR A 104 -16.91 -6.27 -8.28
N GLU A 105 -18.11 -5.96 -8.78
CA GLU A 105 -18.26 -5.05 -9.92
C GLU A 105 -17.70 -3.64 -9.67
N ALA A 106 -17.75 -3.17 -8.42
CA ALA A 106 -17.39 -1.79 -8.05
C ALA A 106 -16.03 -1.65 -7.37
N MET A 107 -15.46 -2.75 -6.87
CA MET A 107 -14.29 -2.75 -6.00
C MET A 107 -13.47 -4.03 -6.15
N GLN A 108 -12.15 -3.88 -6.14
CA GLN A 108 -11.21 -4.98 -5.98
C GLN A 108 -10.21 -4.71 -4.86
N VAL A 109 -9.88 -5.77 -4.11
CA VAL A 109 -8.91 -5.73 -3.01
C VAL A 109 -7.90 -6.84 -3.17
N LEU A 110 -6.63 -6.52 -2.93
CA LEU A 110 -5.56 -7.47 -2.70
C LEU A 110 -4.86 -7.10 -1.40
N ASP A 111 -4.77 -8.05 -0.47
CA ASP A 111 -3.80 -8.01 0.63
C ASP A 111 -2.89 -9.23 0.47
N PHE A 112 -1.64 -9.00 0.08
CA PHE A 112 -0.64 -10.05 -0.13
C PHE A 112 0.61 -9.73 0.67
N ALA A 113 1.12 -10.71 1.42
CA ALA A 113 2.33 -10.52 2.19
C ALA A 113 3.08 -11.83 2.38
N ALA A 114 4.39 -11.70 2.59
CA ALA A 114 5.28 -12.79 2.94
C ALA A 114 6.03 -12.45 4.23
N PHE A 115 5.79 -13.26 5.26
CA PHE A 115 6.43 -13.15 6.55
C PHE A 115 7.58 -14.17 6.64
N PRO A 116 8.83 -13.74 6.84
CA PRO A 116 9.95 -14.66 7.00
C PRO A 116 9.89 -15.37 8.37
N GLU A 117 10.58 -16.51 8.47
CA GLU A 117 10.88 -17.08 9.79
C GLU A 117 11.81 -16.15 10.59
N PRO A 118 11.72 -16.10 11.94
CA PRO A 118 12.51 -15.18 12.77
C PRO A 118 14.04 -15.30 12.62
N GLU A 119 14.53 -16.45 12.16
CA GLU A 119 15.93 -16.69 11.84
C GLU A 119 16.40 -15.90 10.61
N PHE A 120 15.48 -15.40 9.77
CA PHE A 120 15.82 -14.60 8.60
C PHE A 120 15.27 -13.18 8.77
N ASP A 121 16.16 -12.23 9.03
CA ASP A 121 15.83 -10.81 9.26
C ASP A 121 15.45 -10.03 7.99
N VAL A 122 14.95 -10.72 6.96
CA VAL A 122 14.58 -10.10 5.67
C VAL A 122 13.35 -9.19 5.86
N PRO A 123 13.22 -8.10 5.10
CA PRO A 123 11.99 -7.31 5.07
C PRO A 123 10.73 -8.14 4.82
N ILE A 124 9.59 -7.69 5.34
CA ILE A 124 8.28 -8.28 5.06
C ILE A 124 7.80 -7.77 3.69
N PHE A 125 7.54 -8.67 2.75
CA PHE A 125 6.91 -8.25 1.49
C PHE A 125 5.46 -7.86 1.77
N CYS A 126 5.00 -6.72 1.25
CA CYS A 126 3.66 -6.20 1.49
C CYS A 126 3.08 -5.56 0.23
N ALA A 127 1.91 -6.05 -0.20
CA ALA A 127 1.09 -5.44 -1.25
C ALA A 127 -0.36 -5.32 -0.77
N ASN A 128 -0.79 -4.08 -0.51
CA ASN A 128 -2.16 -3.73 -0.12
C ASN A 128 -2.77 -2.82 -1.18
N PHE A 129 -3.59 -3.40 -2.05
CA PHE A 129 -4.23 -2.71 -3.16
C PHE A 129 -5.73 -2.62 -2.93
N PHE A 130 -6.25 -1.41 -3.05
CA PHE A 130 -7.67 -1.12 -2.98
C PHE A 130 -8.05 -0.33 -4.23
N ALA A 131 -8.82 -0.95 -5.12
CA ALA A 131 -9.27 -0.36 -6.37
C ALA A 131 -10.78 -0.18 -6.36
N THR A 132 -11.25 0.96 -6.86
CA THR A 132 -12.67 1.25 -7.09
C THR A 132 -12.85 1.89 -8.46
N THR A 133 -14.09 2.16 -8.87
CA THR A 133 -14.38 2.85 -10.13
C THR A 133 -13.81 4.26 -10.23
N ASN A 134 -13.57 4.91 -9.08
CA ASN A 134 -13.17 6.32 -9.02
C ASN A 134 -11.71 6.51 -8.61
N THR A 135 -11.20 5.64 -7.75
CA THR A 135 -9.87 5.81 -7.14
C THR A 135 -9.24 4.48 -6.80
N ASN A 136 -7.93 4.43 -6.98
CA ASN A 136 -7.06 3.35 -6.55
C ASN A 136 -6.15 3.85 -5.45
N ILE A 137 -5.98 3.06 -4.40
CA ILE A 137 -5.10 3.32 -3.27
C ILE A 137 -4.18 2.11 -3.15
N MET A 138 -2.89 2.31 -3.40
CA MET A 138 -1.91 1.23 -3.46
C MET A 138 -0.78 1.46 -2.47
N VAL A 139 -0.47 0.42 -1.69
CA VAL A 139 0.77 0.30 -0.92
C VAL A 139 1.50 -0.94 -1.43
N LEU A 140 2.71 -0.76 -1.95
CA LEU A 140 3.63 -1.85 -2.29
C LEU A 140 4.98 -1.56 -1.65
N ASP A 141 5.50 -2.50 -0.87
CA ASP A 141 6.75 -2.31 -0.15
C ASP A 141 7.43 -3.62 0.22
N LEU A 142 8.72 -3.50 0.54
CA LEU A 142 9.46 -4.45 1.36
C LEU A 142 9.58 -3.80 2.74
N ASN A 143 8.54 -3.93 3.58
CA ASN A 143 8.49 -3.29 4.89
C ASN A 143 9.67 -3.76 5.75
N PRO A 144 10.48 -2.83 6.30
CA PRO A 144 11.63 -3.21 7.09
C PRO A 144 11.20 -3.92 8.38
N LEU A 145 11.90 -5.00 8.73
CA LEU A 145 11.72 -5.65 10.01
C LEU A 145 12.20 -4.74 11.16
N HIS A 146 13.36 -4.10 10.96
CA HIS A 146 13.97 -3.18 11.91
C HIS A 146 13.93 -1.73 11.41
N ASP A 147 13.75 -0.76 12.31
CA ASP A 147 13.58 0.65 11.96
C ASP A 147 14.76 1.21 11.13
N VAL A 148 14.49 1.59 9.88
CA VAL A 148 15.48 2.10 8.93
C VAL A 148 15.87 3.57 9.15
N ILE A 149 15.16 4.29 10.02
CA ILE A 149 15.51 5.67 10.39
C ILE A 149 16.62 5.65 11.45
N SER A 150 16.50 4.79 12.45
CA SER A 150 17.50 4.66 13.53
C SER A 150 18.58 3.61 13.27
N ARG A 151 18.28 2.53 12.53
CA ARG A 151 19.24 1.44 12.21
C ARG A 151 19.80 1.54 10.80
N ALA A 152 20.85 2.34 10.67
CA ALA A 152 21.54 2.57 9.40
C ALA A 152 22.16 1.27 8.82
N ASP A 153 22.63 0.36 9.67
CA ASP A 153 23.19 -0.95 9.29
C ASP A 153 22.16 -1.82 8.57
N TYR A 154 20.95 -1.93 9.12
CA TYR A 154 19.85 -2.68 8.51
C TYR A 154 19.38 -2.01 7.21
N LYS A 155 19.24 -0.68 7.22
CA LYS A 155 18.88 0.09 6.03
C LYS A 155 19.87 -0.13 4.88
N GLU A 156 21.16 0.00 5.16
CA GLU A 156 22.23 -0.17 4.18
C GLU A 156 22.22 -1.58 3.59
N ARG A 157 22.11 -2.61 4.46
CA ARG A 157 22.11 -4.02 4.06
C ARG A 157 21.00 -4.35 3.07
N TYR A 158 19.79 -3.86 3.31
CA TYR A 158 18.61 -4.29 2.55
C TYR A 158 18.16 -3.32 1.46
N TYR A 159 18.40 -2.02 1.58
CA TYR A 159 17.77 -1.02 0.70
C TYR A 159 18.73 -0.26 -0.20
N LYS A 160 20.04 -0.21 0.10
CA LYS A 160 20.99 0.53 -0.75
C LYS A 160 20.96 0.10 -2.21
N SER A 161 20.98 -1.22 -2.45
CA SER A 161 20.94 -1.77 -3.81
C SER A 161 19.55 -1.68 -4.46
N LEU A 162 18.50 -1.42 -3.68
CA LEU A 162 17.12 -1.30 -4.15
C LEU A 162 16.69 0.14 -4.42
N MET A 163 17.50 1.14 -4.08
CA MET A 163 17.17 2.54 -4.35
C MET A 163 16.83 2.82 -5.83
N PRO A 164 17.58 2.30 -6.83
CA PRO A 164 17.21 2.49 -8.23
C PRO A 164 15.82 1.94 -8.58
N LEU A 165 15.43 0.82 -7.97
CA LEU A 165 14.09 0.23 -8.14
C LEU A 165 13.01 1.15 -7.56
N GLY A 166 13.22 1.65 -6.34
CA GLY A 166 12.31 2.60 -5.69
C GLY A 166 12.14 3.90 -6.49
N LEU A 167 13.24 4.43 -7.03
CA LEU A 167 13.23 5.65 -7.83
C LEU A 167 12.44 5.47 -9.13
N LYS A 168 12.73 4.41 -9.90
CA LYS A 168 12.02 4.04 -11.13
C LYS A 168 10.50 4.11 -10.93
N TYR A 169 9.99 3.47 -9.88
CA TYR A 169 8.55 3.41 -9.66
C TYR A 169 7.97 4.65 -8.95
N SER A 170 8.77 5.41 -8.20
CA SER A 170 8.32 6.68 -7.63
C SER A 170 7.99 7.74 -8.70
N GLU A 171 8.66 7.69 -9.85
CA GLU A 171 8.38 8.54 -11.01
C GLU A 171 7.09 8.12 -11.74
N LEU A 172 6.85 6.81 -11.84
CA LEU A 172 5.71 6.25 -12.58
C LEU A 172 4.41 6.21 -11.75
N LEU A 173 4.55 6.02 -10.44
CA LEU A 173 3.47 5.94 -9.45
C LEU A 173 3.69 7.02 -8.38
N PRO A 174 3.23 8.26 -8.64
CA PRO A 174 3.54 9.40 -7.79
C PRO A 174 2.96 9.24 -6.38
N TRP A 175 3.58 9.94 -5.43
CA TRP A 175 3.21 9.91 -4.02
C TRP A 175 1.72 10.19 -3.80
N GLY A 176 1.09 9.37 -2.96
CA GLY A 176 -0.36 9.45 -2.71
C GLY A 176 -0.81 10.67 -1.91
N GLY A 177 0.07 11.54 -1.44
CA GLY A 177 -0.25 12.63 -0.51
C GLY A 177 -0.30 12.17 0.95
N LYS A 178 -0.90 12.95 1.84
CA LYS A 178 -0.91 12.65 3.29
C LYS A 178 -1.42 11.25 3.65
N LEU A 179 -0.75 10.62 4.60
CA LEU A 179 -1.09 9.31 5.19
C LEU A 179 -1.00 9.35 6.72
N THR A 180 -1.44 8.29 7.40
CA THR A 180 -1.27 8.13 8.86
C THR A 180 0.21 8.20 9.22
N GLY A 181 0.61 9.21 10.01
CA GLY A 181 2.03 9.50 10.28
C GLY A 181 2.79 8.33 10.88
N GLU A 182 2.16 7.59 11.81
CA GLU A 182 2.74 6.43 12.47
C GLU A 182 3.00 5.25 11.52
N SER A 183 2.33 5.20 10.34
CA SER A 183 2.58 4.14 9.35
C SER A 183 3.99 4.21 8.77
N LEU A 184 4.63 5.39 8.77
CA LEU A 184 6.02 5.52 8.30
C LEU A 184 7.02 4.74 9.13
N LYS A 185 6.71 4.42 10.40
CA LYS A 185 7.53 3.56 11.26
C LYS A 185 7.72 2.15 10.67
N PHE A 186 6.94 1.78 9.66
CA PHE A 186 6.93 0.46 9.03
C PHE A 186 7.17 0.51 7.51
N PHE A 187 7.44 1.68 6.94
CA PHE A 187 7.68 1.82 5.51
C PHE A 187 9.16 1.97 5.20
N SER A 188 9.58 1.36 4.11
CA SER A 188 10.95 1.45 3.63
C SER A 188 11.19 2.72 2.79
N PRO A 189 12.46 3.07 2.52
CA PRO A 189 12.80 4.15 1.59
C PRO A 189 12.37 3.90 0.14
N ILE A 190 11.95 2.68 -0.22
CA ILE A 190 11.46 2.31 -1.55
C ILE A 190 9.95 2.10 -1.60
N VAL A 191 9.20 2.42 -0.53
CA VAL A 191 7.75 2.24 -0.52
C VAL A 191 7.07 2.96 -1.69
N ILE A 192 6.10 2.28 -2.30
CA ILE A 192 5.13 2.87 -3.22
C ILE A 192 3.84 3.06 -2.44
N TRP A 193 3.63 4.28 -1.96
CA TRP A 193 2.33 4.76 -1.51
C TRP A 193 1.78 5.70 -2.57
N THR A 194 0.72 5.29 -3.26
CA THR A 194 0.18 6.05 -4.39
C THR A 194 -1.34 6.04 -4.40
N ARG A 195 -1.91 7.11 -4.94
CA ARG A 195 -3.34 7.22 -5.25
C ARG A 195 -3.49 7.70 -6.69
N PHE A 196 -4.32 7.02 -7.47
CA PHE A 196 -4.53 7.39 -8.87
C PHE A 196 -5.93 7.00 -9.35
N THR A 197 -6.42 7.69 -10.38
CA THR A 197 -7.65 7.30 -11.08
C THR A 197 -7.43 6.03 -11.91
N PRO A 198 -8.36 5.06 -11.89
CA PRO A 198 -8.22 3.82 -12.66
C PRO A 198 -7.95 4.05 -14.15
N SER A 199 -6.95 3.36 -14.68
CA SER A 199 -6.62 3.30 -16.11
C SER A 199 -5.77 2.06 -16.39
N GLN A 200 -5.82 1.54 -17.62
CA GLN A 200 -5.06 0.35 -18.01
C GLN A 200 -3.55 0.58 -17.84
N ASP A 201 -3.05 1.73 -18.31
CA ASP A 201 -1.62 2.06 -18.25
C ASP A 201 -1.11 2.07 -16.80
N LYS A 202 -1.85 2.68 -15.87
CA LYS A 202 -1.45 2.69 -14.45
C LYS A 202 -1.50 1.30 -13.83
N PHE A 203 -2.43 0.45 -14.28
CA PHE A 203 -2.50 -0.92 -13.80
C PHE A 203 -1.35 -1.79 -14.32
N GLU A 204 -0.93 -1.64 -15.58
CA GLU A 204 0.24 -2.36 -16.11
C GLU A 204 1.55 -1.88 -15.45
N VAL A 205 1.66 -0.59 -15.15
CA VAL A 205 2.77 -0.06 -14.34
C VAL A 205 2.74 -0.68 -12.93
N LEU A 206 1.58 -0.75 -12.27
CA LEU A 206 1.45 -1.37 -10.95
C LEU A 206 1.81 -2.86 -10.98
N TYR A 207 1.39 -3.58 -12.03
CA TYR A 207 1.74 -4.99 -12.19
C TYR A 207 3.24 -5.18 -12.38
N SER A 208 3.87 -4.35 -13.20
CA SER A 208 5.33 -4.34 -13.38
C SER A 208 6.05 -4.03 -12.06
N ALA A 209 5.56 -3.05 -11.29
CA ALA A 209 6.10 -2.73 -9.97
C ALA A 209 6.01 -3.91 -9.01
N PHE A 210 4.86 -4.57 -8.96
CA PHE A 210 4.67 -5.75 -8.12
C PHE A 210 5.65 -6.87 -8.49
N MET A 211 5.81 -7.17 -9.78
CA MET A 211 6.73 -8.19 -10.24
C MET A 211 8.17 -7.86 -9.83
N ASP A 212 8.65 -6.65 -10.13
CA ASP A 212 10.02 -6.24 -9.81
C ASP A 212 10.29 -6.23 -8.29
N TYR A 213 9.33 -5.76 -7.48
CA TYR A 213 9.47 -5.75 -6.01
C TYR A 213 9.45 -7.16 -5.44
N TYR A 214 8.56 -8.03 -5.94
CA TYR A 214 8.49 -9.39 -5.44
C TYR A 214 9.72 -10.20 -5.83
N GLU A 215 10.24 -10.00 -7.04
CA GLU A 215 11.51 -10.56 -7.50
C GLU A 215 12.69 -10.09 -6.65
N ALA A 216 12.75 -8.80 -6.33
CA ALA A 216 13.76 -8.26 -5.41
C ALA A 216 13.68 -8.95 -4.03
N TRP A 217 12.47 -9.09 -3.48
CA TRP A 217 12.25 -9.77 -2.21
C TRP A 217 12.65 -11.25 -2.24
N LEU A 218 12.28 -11.97 -3.30
CA LEU A 218 12.70 -13.37 -3.52
C LEU A 218 14.22 -13.48 -3.59
N GLY A 219 14.89 -12.52 -4.22
CA GLY A 219 16.35 -12.42 -4.23
C GLY A 219 16.95 -12.25 -2.84
N LEU A 220 16.33 -11.46 -1.97
CA LEU A 220 16.77 -11.26 -0.58
C LEU A 220 16.60 -12.53 0.24
N ILE A 221 15.40 -13.14 0.26
CA ILE A 221 15.12 -14.32 1.09
C ILE A 221 15.92 -15.54 0.65
N ASN A 222 16.18 -15.70 -0.66
CA ASN A 222 17.03 -16.78 -1.17
C ASN A 222 18.46 -16.68 -0.64
N ARG A 223 19.04 -15.48 -0.61
CA ARG A 223 20.40 -15.25 -0.12
C ARG A 223 20.50 -15.13 1.41
N ALA A 224 19.38 -15.02 2.11
CA ALA A 224 19.37 -14.88 3.55
C ALA A 224 19.99 -16.10 4.22
N VAL A 225 20.94 -15.85 5.11
CA VAL A 225 21.56 -16.84 5.99
C VAL A 225 20.79 -16.83 7.30
N ALA A 226 20.50 -18.01 7.83
CA ALA A 226 19.81 -18.14 9.11
C ALA A 226 20.70 -17.56 10.22
N GLU A 227 20.11 -16.70 11.04
CA GLU A 227 20.69 -16.28 12.30
C GLU A 227 20.80 -17.47 13.25
N THR A 228 21.89 -17.53 14.00
CA THR A 228 22.16 -18.57 14.99
C THR A 228 22.24 -18.01 16.41
N ASP A 229 22.45 -16.70 16.55
CA ASP A 229 22.40 -16.02 17.84
C ASP A 229 20.95 -15.93 18.34
N ALA A 230 20.68 -16.59 19.46
CA ALA A 230 19.34 -16.66 20.05
C ALA A 230 18.78 -15.27 20.42
N SER A 231 19.63 -14.33 20.85
CA SER A 231 19.21 -12.98 21.19
C SER A 231 18.78 -12.19 19.94
N GLN A 232 19.50 -12.35 18.83
CA GLN A 232 19.15 -11.71 17.57
C GLN A 232 17.88 -12.33 16.95
N ILE A 233 17.70 -13.65 17.04
CA ILE A 233 16.44 -14.32 16.65
C ILE A 233 15.27 -13.78 17.48
N MET A 234 15.45 -13.63 18.79
CA MET A 234 14.43 -13.02 19.66
C MET A 234 14.11 -11.58 19.25
N CYS A 235 15.12 -10.77 18.93
CA CYS A 235 14.91 -9.41 18.43
C CYS A 235 14.13 -9.39 17.11
N ASN A 236 14.43 -10.30 16.18
CA ASN A 236 13.71 -10.42 14.90
C ASN A 236 12.25 -10.83 15.12
N ARG A 237 12.03 -11.81 16.01
CA ARG A 237 10.69 -12.27 16.39
C ARG A 237 9.86 -11.14 16.99
N GLU A 238 10.42 -10.40 17.94
CA GLU A 238 9.79 -9.26 18.59
C GLU A 238 9.45 -8.14 17.59
N ALA A 239 10.36 -7.84 16.66
CA ALA A 239 10.14 -6.85 15.62
C ALA A 239 8.98 -7.25 14.68
N GLN A 240 8.91 -8.53 14.30
CA GLN A 240 7.80 -9.06 13.50
C GLN A 240 6.48 -9.01 14.29
N HIS A 241 6.50 -9.42 15.56
CA HIS A 241 5.34 -9.37 16.45
C HIS A 241 4.80 -7.94 16.62
N ARG A 242 5.68 -6.95 16.81
CA ARG A 242 5.32 -5.53 16.86
C ARG A 242 4.65 -5.05 15.57
N TYR A 243 5.16 -5.46 14.41
CA TYR A 243 4.56 -5.14 13.11
C TYR A 243 3.14 -5.73 12.98
N LEU A 244 2.98 -7.02 13.30
CA LEU A 244 1.68 -7.70 13.21
C LEU A 244 0.66 -7.07 14.15
N THR A 245 1.07 -6.78 15.39
CA THR A 245 0.24 -6.11 16.41
C THR A 245 -0.20 -4.73 15.95
N TRP A 246 0.69 -3.94 15.34
CA TRP A 246 0.32 -2.64 14.75
C TRP A 246 -0.76 -2.79 13.67
N ARG A 247 -0.51 -3.67 12.70
CA ARG A 247 -1.39 -3.86 11.55
C ARG A 247 -2.77 -4.39 11.98
N ALA A 248 -2.81 -5.41 12.84
CA ALA A 248 -4.07 -5.98 13.31
C ALA A 248 -4.93 -5.04 14.15
N GLU A 249 -4.36 -3.94 14.67
CA GLU A 249 -5.12 -2.92 15.39
C GLU A 249 -5.49 -1.73 14.49
N LYS A 250 -4.58 -1.28 13.62
CA LYS A 250 -4.69 0.02 12.92
C LYS A 250 -4.82 -0.05 11.39
N ASP A 251 -4.81 -1.23 10.79
CA ASP A 251 -4.89 -1.38 9.34
C ASP A 251 -6.19 -0.77 8.76
N PRO A 252 -6.09 0.00 7.66
CA PRO A 252 -7.24 0.69 7.09
C PRO A 252 -8.32 -0.21 6.51
N GLY A 253 -7.98 -1.46 6.16
CA GLY A 253 -8.86 -2.44 5.54
C GLY A 253 -9.90 -3.04 6.49
N HIS A 254 -9.76 -2.88 7.80
CA HIS A 254 -10.68 -3.47 8.80
C HIS A 254 -12.14 -3.11 8.55
N GLY A 255 -12.40 -1.83 8.24
CA GLY A 255 -13.76 -1.35 7.98
C GLY A 255 -14.38 -1.94 6.72
N VAL A 256 -13.57 -2.31 5.73
CA VAL A 256 -14.04 -3.00 4.52
C VAL A 256 -14.42 -4.44 4.87
N LEU A 257 -13.55 -5.17 5.57
CA LEU A 257 -13.83 -6.55 6.00
C LEU A 257 -15.12 -6.64 6.83
N LYS A 258 -15.27 -5.77 7.84
CA LYS A 258 -16.46 -5.73 8.69
C LYS A 258 -17.76 -5.56 7.89
N LYS A 259 -17.73 -4.76 6.81
CA LYS A 259 -18.90 -4.57 5.93
C LYS A 259 -19.23 -5.83 5.13
N PHE A 260 -18.23 -6.60 4.71
CA PHE A 260 -18.46 -7.81 3.93
C PHE A 260 -18.85 -9.00 4.79
N ILE A 261 -18.13 -9.26 5.89
CA ILE A 261 -18.21 -10.53 6.63
C ILE A 261 -18.64 -10.36 8.10
N GLY A 262 -18.99 -9.15 8.51
CA GLY A 262 -19.42 -8.84 9.88
C GLY A 262 -18.26 -8.72 10.87
N GLU A 263 -18.54 -8.19 12.06
CA GLU A 263 -17.53 -7.85 13.06
C GLU A 263 -16.73 -9.07 13.53
N THR A 264 -17.41 -10.14 13.91
CA THR A 264 -16.78 -11.34 14.51
C THR A 264 -15.85 -12.03 13.51
N MET A 265 -16.33 -12.29 12.29
CA MET A 265 -15.51 -12.94 11.26
C MET A 265 -14.37 -12.03 10.78
N ALA A 266 -14.62 -10.71 10.66
CA ALA A 266 -13.56 -9.77 10.32
C ALA A 266 -12.43 -9.78 11.37
N LYS A 267 -12.76 -9.82 12.67
CA LYS A 267 -11.74 -9.95 13.72
C LYS A 267 -10.96 -11.26 13.63
N ASP A 268 -11.65 -12.38 13.37
CA ASP A 268 -11.01 -13.70 13.22
C ASP A 268 -10.07 -13.73 12.00
N VAL A 269 -10.52 -13.24 10.84
CA VAL A 269 -9.68 -13.13 9.63
C VAL A 269 -8.50 -12.19 9.85
N LEU A 270 -8.69 -11.05 10.52
CA LEU A 270 -7.62 -10.11 10.78
C LEU A 270 -6.53 -10.72 11.67
N ARG A 271 -6.93 -11.23 12.83
CA ARG A 271 -5.99 -11.71 13.84
C ARG A 271 -5.37 -13.06 13.46
N ASN A 272 -6.20 -14.00 13.00
CA ASN A 272 -5.81 -15.40 12.85
C ASN A 272 -5.43 -15.78 11.42
N PHE A 273 -5.62 -14.88 10.43
CA PHE A 273 -5.18 -15.11 9.04
C PHE A 273 -4.24 -14.01 8.54
N LEU A 274 -4.72 -12.76 8.39
CA LEU A 274 -3.95 -11.67 7.77
C LEU A 274 -2.69 -11.32 8.57
N PHE A 275 -2.80 -11.35 9.89
CA PHE A 275 -1.73 -11.04 10.84
C PHE A 275 -1.47 -12.20 11.81
N ASN A 276 -1.64 -13.44 11.35
CA ASN A 276 -1.29 -14.62 12.15
C ASN A 276 0.17 -14.54 12.63
N GLY A 277 0.39 -14.88 13.91
CA GLY A 277 1.64 -14.68 14.63
C GLY A 277 1.52 -13.74 15.84
N ILE A 278 0.40 -13.04 16.02
CA ILE A 278 0.23 -12.14 17.18
C ILE A 278 0.16 -12.92 18.49
N ASP A 279 -0.48 -14.09 18.50
CA ASP A 279 -0.60 -14.89 19.72
C ASP A 279 0.61 -15.84 19.90
N GLU A 280 1.35 -16.10 18.83
CA GLU A 280 2.41 -17.10 18.80
C GLU A 280 3.84 -16.51 18.90
N LEU A 281 4.07 -15.30 18.37
CA LEU A 281 5.41 -14.71 18.32
C LEU A 281 5.77 -13.90 19.57
N GLY A 282 4.79 -13.46 20.35
CA GLY A 282 5.02 -12.67 21.55
C GLY A 282 3.79 -12.52 22.43
N SER A 283 3.96 -11.88 23.59
CA SER A 283 2.89 -11.66 24.57
C SER A 283 2.61 -10.19 24.86
N ARG A 284 3.42 -9.27 24.30
CA ARG A 284 3.22 -7.82 24.46
C ARG A 284 1.95 -7.37 23.75
N THR A 285 1.19 -6.53 24.42
CA THR A 285 -0.03 -5.94 23.88
C THR A 285 0.26 -4.77 22.95
N PHE A 286 -0.76 -4.29 22.23
CA PHE A 286 -0.65 -3.07 21.42
C PHE A 286 -0.17 -1.86 22.24
N LEU A 287 -0.66 -1.68 23.47
CA LEU A 287 -0.27 -0.56 24.32
C LEU A 287 1.12 -0.71 24.96
N ASP A 288 1.71 -1.91 24.94
CA ASP A 288 3.10 -2.11 25.35
C ASP A 288 4.07 -1.62 24.26
N TYR A 289 3.69 -1.72 22.98
CA TYR A 289 4.46 -1.21 21.85
C TYR A 289 4.19 0.24 21.49
N PHE A 290 2.93 0.67 21.65
CA PHE A 290 2.43 1.97 21.21
C PHE A 290 1.71 2.69 22.36
N PRO A 291 2.42 2.99 23.46
CA PRO A 291 1.83 3.61 24.65
C PRO A 291 1.19 4.98 24.35
N GLU A 292 1.58 5.65 23.26
CA GLU A 292 0.98 6.90 22.81
C GLU A 292 -0.51 6.78 22.45
N TYR A 293 -1.03 5.56 22.25
CA TYR A 293 -2.44 5.29 22.03
C TYR A 293 -3.24 5.03 23.31
N ARG A 294 -2.61 5.05 24.50
CA ARG A 294 -3.31 4.80 25.75
C ARG A 294 -4.22 5.98 26.10
N ARG A 295 -5.50 5.70 26.36
CA ARG A 295 -6.46 6.65 26.93
C ARG A 295 -6.34 6.68 28.46
N GLU A 296 -6.93 7.70 29.09
CA GLU A 296 -6.94 7.85 30.55
C GLU A 296 -7.57 6.66 31.28
N ASP A 297 -8.57 6.01 30.68
CA ASP A 297 -9.24 4.81 31.19
C ASP A 297 -8.44 3.51 30.96
N GLY A 298 -7.23 3.61 30.40
CA GLY A 298 -6.37 2.47 30.09
C GLY A 298 -6.70 1.75 28.78
N THR A 299 -7.75 2.14 28.05
CA THR A 299 -8.14 1.54 26.77
C THR A 299 -7.33 2.09 25.58
N ILE A 300 -7.44 1.43 24.43
CA ILE A 300 -6.80 1.85 23.18
C ILE A 300 -7.61 3.00 22.56
N ASN A 301 -6.91 4.07 22.17
CA ASN A 301 -7.50 5.17 21.40
C ASN A 301 -8.01 4.65 20.05
N GLU A 302 -9.31 4.79 19.81
CA GLU A 302 -9.98 4.31 18.59
C GLU A 302 -9.53 5.05 17.32
N LYS A 303 -8.95 6.26 17.46
CA LYS A 303 -8.37 6.96 16.31
C LYS A 303 -7.31 6.08 15.65
N ARG A 304 -7.30 6.10 14.31
CA ARG A 304 -6.24 5.41 13.54
C ARG A 304 -4.86 6.02 13.84
N SER A 305 -4.82 7.33 14.04
CA SER A 305 -3.61 8.11 14.21
C SER A 305 -3.79 9.06 15.39
N VAL A 306 -2.81 9.07 16.29
CA VAL A 306 -2.71 10.06 17.37
C VAL A 306 -2.01 11.31 16.84
N MET A 307 -1.01 11.15 15.95
CA MET A 307 -0.29 12.25 15.30
C MET A 307 -1.13 12.96 14.22
N GLY A 308 -2.08 12.25 13.62
CA GLY A 308 -2.83 12.71 12.46
C GLY A 308 -2.21 12.29 11.13
N LYS A 309 -2.76 12.83 10.04
CA LYS A 309 -2.23 12.59 8.70
C LYS A 309 -1.12 13.60 8.38
N SER A 310 0.05 13.10 7.99
CA SER A 310 1.24 13.89 7.69
C SER A 310 1.85 13.48 6.34
N PHE A 311 2.95 14.13 5.94
CA PHE A 311 3.75 13.81 4.76
C PHE A 311 2.98 13.98 3.44
N GLU A 312 2.61 15.23 3.12
CA GLU A 312 2.03 15.59 1.82
C GLU A 312 2.95 15.21 0.66
N ASN A 313 4.27 15.29 0.86
CA ASN A 313 5.29 14.86 -0.08
C ASN A 313 5.99 13.58 0.40
N ARG A 314 6.66 12.88 -0.52
CA ARG A 314 7.46 11.69 -0.21
C ARG A 314 8.54 12.04 0.84
N PRO A 315 8.59 11.38 2.00
CA PRO A 315 9.49 11.73 3.09
C PRO A 315 10.89 11.09 2.98
N TRP A 316 11.28 10.64 1.79
CA TRP A 316 12.61 10.11 1.51
C TRP A 316 13.21 10.82 0.30
N ASP A 317 14.49 11.19 0.40
CA ASP A 317 15.26 11.73 -0.71
C ASP A 317 15.65 10.64 -1.73
N THR A 318 16.36 11.03 -2.79
CA THR A 318 16.78 10.10 -3.85
C THR A 318 17.82 9.07 -3.41
N LYS A 319 18.44 9.27 -2.25
CA LYS A 319 19.38 8.33 -1.61
C LYS A 319 18.70 7.49 -0.53
N GLY A 320 17.40 7.66 -0.32
CA GLY A 320 16.62 6.96 0.69
C GLY A 320 16.82 7.50 2.10
N ASN A 321 17.39 8.69 2.28
CA ASN A 321 17.47 9.35 3.57
C ASN A 321 16.11 9.93 3.93
N PHE A 322 15.74 9.78 5.19
CA PHE A 322 14.51 10.36 5.70
C PHE A 322 14.65 11.88 5.77
N ILE A 323 13.72 12.60 5.14
CA ILE A 323 13.66 14.07 5.07
C ILE A 323 12.28 14.59 5.46
N GLY A 324 11.47 13.76 6.11
CA GLY A 324 10.11 14.13 6.49
C GLY A 324 10.10 15.16 7.63
N ASP A 325 9.61 16.36 7.35
CA ASP A 325 9.29 17.35 8.38
C ASP A 325 7.97 16.99 9.07
N HIS A 326 7.90 17.17 10.39
CA HIS A 326 6.70 16.96 11.22
C HIS A 326 5.62 18.05 11.03
N SER A 327 5.53 18.68 9.86
CA SER A 327 4.57 19.76 9.57
C SER A 327 3.14 19.27 9.42
#